data_AF-A0A242NFK4-F1
#
_entry.id   AF-A0A242NFK4-F1
#
_cell.length_a   1.000
_cell.length_b   1.000
_cell.length_c   1.000
_cell.angle_alpha   90.00
_cell.angle_beta   90.00
_cell.angle_gamma   90.00
#
_symmetry.space_group_name_H-M   'P 1'
#
loop_
_entity.id
_entity.type
_entity.pdbx_description
1 polymer ?
#
loop_
_entity_poly.entity_id
_entity_poly.type
_entity_poly.pdbx_seq_one_letter_code
_entity_poly.pdbx_strand_id
1 'polypeptide(L)'
;MEIKLTDKQFEQLQTELIKDVIKRAEASKTSKKKFVDVTIIDYRREKLVMQRQVSICIDCIVSLISADDATDFKTEIITSSNNEINGFRYLCTSSIEEIKQMIKEAENND
;
A
#
# COMPACT_ATOMS: atom_id res chain seq x y z
N MET A 1 -37.38 2.09 -11.98
CA MET A 1 -37.33 3.47 -12.51
C MET A 1 -36.04 3.57 -13.31
N GLU A 2 -36.12 3.73 -14.63
CA GLU A 2 -34.95 3.90 -15.50
C GLU A 2 -34.63 5.39 -15.66
N ILE A 3 -33.36 5.76 -15.49
CA ILE A 3 -32.88 7.11 -15.74
C ILE A 3 -32.45 7.18 -17.21
N LYS A 4 -33.18 7.92 -18.04
CA LYS A 4 -32.78 8.25 -19.41
C LYS A 4 -32.10 9.61 -19.41
N LEU A 5 -30.81 9.62 -19.73
CA LEU A 5 -30.05 10.84 -19.96
C LEU A 5 -30.29 11.32 -21.40
N THR A 6 -30.36 12.64 -21.57
CA THR A 6 -30.26 13.24 -22.92
C THR A 6 -28.82 13.18 -23.40
N ASP A 7 -28.61 13.24 -24.72
CA ASP A 7 -27.26 13.16 -25.32
C ASP A 7 -26.29 14.19 -24.72
N LYS A 8 -26.77 15.42 -24.46
CA LYS A 8 -25.97 16.46 -23.80
C LYS A 8 -25.58 16.12 -22.36
N GLN A 9 -26.48 15.49 -21.60
CA GLN A 9 -26.17 15.07 -20.23
C GLN A 9 -25.18 13.91 -20.22
N PHE A 10 -25.25 13.04 -21.24
CA PHE A 10 -24.30 11.94 -21.40
C PHE A 10 -22.90 12.45 -21.76
N GLU A 11 -22.77 13.39 -22.69
CA GLU A 11 -21.49 14.03 -23.03
C GLU A 11 -20.87 14.76 -21.83
N GLN A 12 -21.69 15.47 -21.05
CA GLN A 12 -21.23 16.12 -19.81
C GLN A 12 -20.74 15.10 -18.78
N LEU A 13 -21.47 14.00 -18.60
CA LEU A 13 -21.07 12.93 -17.69
C LEU A 13 -19.75 12.29 -18.12
N GLN A 14 -19.59 11.99 -19.42
CA GLN A 14 -18.34 11.46 -19.96
C GLN A 14 -17.17 12.42 -19.73
N THR A 15 -17.39 13.72 -19.95
CA THR A 15 -16.36 14.74 -19.75
C THR A 15 -15.91 14.81 -18.29
N GLU A 16 -16.85 14.79 -17.34
CA GLU A 16 -16.51 14.82 -15.92
C GLU A 16 -15.81 13.53 -15.47
N LEU A 17 -16.24 12.36 -15.97
CA LEU A 17 -15.56 11.09 -15.71
C LEU A 17 -14.11 11.09 -16.23
N ILE A 18 -13.89 11.59 -17.44
CA ILE A 18 -12.54 11.69 -18.03
C ILE A 18 -11.67 12.63 -17.19
N LYS A 19 -12.17 13.80 -16.78
CA LYS A 19 -11.44 14.72 -15.90
C LYS A 19 -11.09 14.09 -14.57
N ASP A 20 -12.01 13.32 -13.98
CA ASP A 20 -11.76 12.66 -12.69
C ASP A 20 -10.69 11.57 -12.81
N VAL A 21 -10.71 10.79 -13.89
CA VAL A 21 -9.64 9.82 -14.20
C VAL A 21 -8.29 10.51 -14.41
N ILE A 22 -8.25 11.62 -15.17
CA ILE A 22 -7.02 12.38 -15.40
C ILE A 22 -6.49 12.93 -14.07
N LYS A 23 -7.33 13.55 -13.23
CA LYS A 23 -6.93 14.05 -11.91
C LYS A 23 -6.34 12.96 -11.02
N ARG A 24 -6.95 11.77 -10.97
CA ARG A 24 -6.44 10.64 -10.20
C ARG A 24 -5.09 10.15 -10.74
N ALA A 25 -4.95 10.09 -12.07
CA ALA A 25 -3.70 9.71 -12.71
C ALA A 25 -2.58 10.76 -12.52
N GLU A 26 -2.92 12.04 -12.49
CA GLU A 26 -1.99 13.14 -12.22
C GLU A 26 -1.57 13.21 -10.76
N ALA A 27 -2.50 13.03 -9.81
CA ALA A 27 -2.18 12.89 -8.39
C ALA A 27 -1.20 11.74 -8.13
N SER A 28 -1.35 10.63 -8.87
CA SER A 28 -0.41 9.50 -8.83
C SER A 28 0.97 9.81 -9.45
N LYS A 29 1.09 10.86 -10.28
CA LYS A 29 2.35 11.27 -10.92
C LYS A 29 3.08 12.38 -10.15
N THR A 30 2.39 13.19 -9.35
CA THR A 30 2.95 14.35 -8.64
C THR A 30 3.24 14.09 -7.17
N SER A 31 2.68 13.04 -6.54
CA SER A 31 3.10 12.65 -5.20
C SER A 31 4.48 11.98 -5.26
N LYS A 32 5.51 12.59 -4.65
CA LYS A 32 6.74 11.87 -4.34
C LYS A 32 6.32 10.58 -3.63
N LYS A 33 6.68 9.42 -4.20
CA LYS A 33 6.43 8.14 -3.53
C LYS A 33 7.05 8.20 -2.15
N LYS A 34 6.23 7.95 -1.13
CA LYS A 34 6.66 7.92 0.26
C LYS A 34 6.96 6.48 0.64
N PHE A 35 7.96 6.33 1.49
CA PHE A 35 8.50 5.03 1.88
C PHE A 35 8.61 4.95 3.39
N VAL A 36 8.44 3.74 3.92
CA VAL A 36 8.73 3.41 5.31
C VAL A 36 9.83 2.37 5.34
N ASP A 37 10.84 2.62 6.16
CA ASP A 37 11.91 1.66 6.39
C ASP A 37 11.52 0.75 7.55
N VAL A 38 11.32 -0.53 7.26
CA VAL A 38 10.93 -1.54 8.24
C VAL A 38 11.96 -2.64 8.31
N THR A 39 12.16 -3.17 9.51
CA THR A 39 13.04 -4.32 9.70
C THR A 39 12.25 -5.60 9.51
N ILE A 40 12.60 -6.33 8.45
CA ILE A 40 11.96 -7.59 8.10
C ILE A 40 12.82 -8.78 8.49
N ILE A 41 12.15 -9.90 8.71
CA ILE A 41 12.72 -11.20 9.01
C ILE A 41 12.37 -12.16 7.87
N ASP A 42 13.39 -12.85 7.35
CA ASP A 42 13.24 -13.93 6.37
C ASP A 42 13.56 -15.28 7.02
N TYR A 43 12.61 -16.21 6.92
CA TYR A 43 12.76 -17.60 7.35
C TYR A 43 12.82 -18.53 6.15
N ARG A 44 13.81 -19.43 6.14
CA ARG A 44 13.76 -20.65 5.33
C ARG A 44 13.76 -21.85 6.25
N ARG A 45 12.77 -22.73 6.08
CA ARG A 45 12.66 -24.00 6.86
C ARG A 45 12.80 -23.75 8.36
N GLU A 46 12.05 -22.78 8.89
CA GLU A 46 11.91 -22.49 10.33
C GLU A 46 13.20 -22.04 11.04
N LYS A 47 14.27 -21.71 10.30
CA LYS A 47 15.45 -21.03 10.86
C LYS A 47 15.51 -19.59 10.37
N LEU A 48 15.80 -18.67 11.29
CA LEU A 48 16.06 -17.28 10.95
C LEU A 48 17.24 -17.24 9.99
N VAL A 49 17.01 -16.79 8.76
CA VAL A 49 18.06 -16.72 7.73
C VAL A 49 18.68 -15.33 7.73
N MET A 50 17.86 -14.30 7.85
CA MET A 50 18.32 -12.92 7.74
C MET A 50 17.32 -11.96 8.37
N GLN A 51 17.84 -11.00 9.11
CA GLN A 51 17.13 -9.77 9.46
C GLN A 51 17.72 -8.65 8.61
N ARG A 52 16.88 -7.87 7.94
CA ARG A 52 17.32 -6.73 7.13
C ARG A 52 16.32 -5.60 7.15
N GLN A 53 16.81 -4.39 7.02
CA GLN A 53 15.96 -3.22 6.79
C GLN A 53 15.55 -3.19 5.31
N VAL A 54 14.28 -2.96 5.03
CA VAL A 54 13.74 -2.75 3.69
C VAL A 54 12.90 -1.49 3.65
N SER A 55 13.01 -0.76 2.54
CA SER A 55 12.17 0.40 2.27
C SER A 55 10.94 -0.05 1.49
N ILE A 56 9.76 0.11 2.09
CA ILE A 56 8.48 -0.28 1.48
C ILE A 56 7.74 0.98 1.06
N CYS A 57 7.33 1.04 -0.21
CA CYS A 57 6.49 2.13 -0.70
C CYS A 57 5.11 2.05 -0.03
N ILE A 58 4.67 3.16 0.59
CA ILE A 58 3.41 3.22 1.34
C ILE A 58 2.22 2.87 0.43
N ASP A 59 2.22 3.40 -0.80
CA ASP A 59 1.18 3.15 -1.80
C ASP A 59 1.07 1.67 -2.22
N CYS A 60 2.11 0.87 -1.96
CA CYS A 60 2.11 -0.56 -2.23
C CYS A 60 1.58 -1.39 -1.06
N ILE A 61 1.40 -0.82 0.14
CA ILE A 61 0.92 -1.56 1.31
C ILE A 61 -0.59 -1.79 1.17
N VAL A 62 -1.00 -3.05 1.11
CA VAL A 62 -2.40 -3.47 0.99
C VAL A 62 -2.99 -3.77 2.35
N SER A 63 -2.22 -4.41 3.24
CA SER A 63 -2.70 -4.82 4.56
C SER A 63 -1.58 -4.93 5.57
N LEU A 64 -1.90 -4.68 6.83
CA LEU A 64 -1.08 -4.95 8.01
C LEU A 64 -1.83 -5.95 8.89
N ILE A 65 -1.25 -7.12 9.14
CA ILE A 65 -1.89 -8.21 9.90
C ILE A 65 -1.05 -8.49 11.15
N SER A 66 -1.70 -8.63 12.30
CA SER A 66 -1.02 -9.00 13.55
C SER A 66 -0.54 -10.44 13.41
N ALA A 67 0.73 -10.68 13.75
CA ALA A 67 1.22 -12.04 13.88
C ALA A 67 0.70 -12.60 15.22
N ASP A 68 -0.19 -13.59 15.16
CA ASP A 68 -0.85 -14.14 16.36
C ASP A 68 -0.01 -15.19 17.11
N ASP A 69 1.23 -15.47 16.68
CA ASP A 69 2.04 -16.55 17.22
C ASP A 69 3.34 -16.10 17.92
N ALA A 70 3.84 -16.99 18.80
CA ALA A 70 5.00 -16.87 19.69
C ALA A 70 6.37 -16.73 18.98
N THR A 71 6.43 -15.87 17.98
CA THR A 71 7.57 -15.60 17.12
C THR A 71 8.10 -14.18 17.32
N ASP A 72 9.36 -13.93 16.93
CA ASP A 72 10.03 -12.62 17.11
C ASP A 72 9.49 -11.50 16.20
N PHE A 73 8.53 -11.79 15.31
CA PHE A 73 7.90 -10.81 14.43
C PHE A 73 6.48 -10.46 14.94
N LYS A 74 6.10 -9.19 14.81
CA LYS A 74 4.84 -8.65 15.33
C LYS A 74 3.79 -8.42 14.24
N THR A 75 4.22 -8.12 13.01
CA THR A 75 3.30 -7.76 11.92
C THR A 75 3.69 -8.43 10.61
N GLU A 76 2.71 -8.92 9.86
CA GLU A 76 2.81 -9.28 8.46
C GLU A 76 2.32 -8.11 7.58
N ILE A 77 3.21 -7.61 6.71
CA ILE A 77 2.93 -6.54 5.74
C ILE A 77 2.68 -7.19 4.38
N ILE A 78 1.48 -6.99 3.83
CA ILE A 78 1.13 -7.45 2.49
C ILE A 78 1.25 -6.28 1.53
N THR A 79 2.02 -6.43 0.47
CA THR A 79 2.17 -5.41 -0.58
C THR A 79 1.67 -5.88 -1.93
N SER A 80 1.07 -4.98 -2.71
CA SER A 80 0.74 -5.22 -4.11
C SER A 80 1.98 -4.95 -4.97
N SER A 81 2.47 -5.97 -5.65
CA SER A 81 3.43 -5.82 -6.74
C SER A 81 2.69 -5.82 -8.07
N ASN A 82 3.13 -4.98 -9.01
CA ASN A 82 2.56 -4.92 -10.37
C ASN A 82 2.72 -6.23 -11.16
N ASN A 83 3.48 -7.22 -10.66
CA ASN A 83 3.87 -8.42 -11.41
C ASN A 83 3.50 -9.76 -10.75
N GLU A 84 2.86 -9.80 -9.58
CA GLU A 84 2.50 -11.07 -8.92
C GLU A 84 1.04 -11.10 -8.47
N ILE A 85 0.33 -12.17 -8.87
CA ILE A 85 -1.09 -12.45 -8.50
C ILE A 85 -1.23 -12.66 -6.99
N ASN A 86 -0.13 -12.94 -6.30
CA ASN A 86 -0.03 -13.00 -4.85
C ASN A 86 0.93 -11.91 -4.40
N GLY A 87 0.43 -10.89 -3.69
CA GLY A 87 1.26 -9.80 -3.16
C GLY A 87 2.45 -10.29 -2.32
N PHE A 88 3.53 -9.50 -2.25
CA PHE A 88 4.68 -9.84 -1.43
C PHE A 88 4.31 -9.71 0.06
N ARG A 89 4.66 -10.71 0.84
CA ARG A 89 4.43 -10.75 2.29
C ARG A 89 5.76 -10.54 3.01
N TYR A 90 5.83 -9.56 3.89
CA TYR A 90 6.98 -9.29 4.74
C TYR A 90 6.61 -9.51 6.20
N LEU A 91 7.37 -10.35 6.89
CA LEU A 91 7.27 -10.48 8.35
C LEU A 91 8.21 -9.45 8.97
N CYS A 92 7.72 -8.63 9.91
CA CYS A 92 8.51 -7.56 10.49
C CYS A 92 8.42 -7.52 12.01
N THR A 93 9.46 -6.98 12.64
CA THR A 93 9.59 -6.88 14.09
C THR A 93 8.77 -5.75 14.70
N SER A 94 8.27 -4.83 13.86
CA SER A 94 7.48 -3.68 14.28
C SER A 94 6.00 -4.05 14.45
N SER A 95 5.32 -3.46 15.44
CA SER A 95 3.88 -3.62 15.63
C SER A 95 3.11 -2.82 14.56
N ILE A 96 1.82 -3.12 14.42
CA ILE A 96 0.93 -2.40 13.50
C ILE A 96 0.92 -0.90 13.82
N GLU A 97 0.88 -0.55 15.11
CA GLU A 97 0.86 0.83 15.59
C GLU A 97 2.15 1.56 15.25
N GLU A 98 3.30 0.91 15.44
CA GLU A 98 4.61 1.45 15.07
C GLU A 98 4.68 1.74 13.57
N ILE A 99 4.22 0.80 12.74
CA ILE A 99 4.20 0.96 11.27
C ILE A 99 3.23 2.07 10.86
N LYS A 100 2.04 2.15 11.47
CA LYS A 100 1.08 3.25 11.21
C LYS A 100 1.68 4.61 11.56
N GLN A 101 2.43 4.69 12.66
CA GLN A 101 3.11 5.91 13.06
C GLN A 101 4.23 6.27 12.07
N MET A 102 5.02 5.30 11.61
CA MET A 102 6.04 5.51 10.57
C MET A 102 5.42 5.99 9.24
N ILE A 103 4.27 5.42 8.83
CA ILE A 103 3.53 5.88 7.64
C ILE A 103 3.12 7.33 7.83
N LYS A 104 2.52 7.68 8.97
CA LYS A 104 2.10 9.04 9.27
C LYS A 104 3.28 10.02 9.28
N GLU A 105 4.42 9.63 9.83
CA GLU A 105 5.63 10.46 9.84
C GLU A 105 6.21 10.66 8.44
N ALA A 106 6.28 9.60 7.64
CA ALA A 106 6.70 9.69 6.24
C ALA A 106 5.75 10.60 5.44
N GLU A 107 4.43 10.49 5.67
CA GLU A 107 3.40 11.34 5.06
C GLU A 107 3.51 12.81 5.46
N ASN A 108 4.05 13.14 6.62
CA ASN A 108 4.20 14.53 7.10
C ASN A 108 5.58 15.16 6.84
N ASN A 109 6.58 14.36 6.47
CA ASN A 109 7.88 14.87 6.02
C ASN A 109 7.85 15.07 4.50
N ASP A 110 8.12 16.30 4.04
CA ASP A 110 8.08 16.72 2.62
C ASP A 110 9.47 16.90 1.98
#